data_AF-A0A952NQS4-F1
#
_entry.id   AF-A0A952NQS4-F1
#
_cell.length_a   1.000
_cell.length_b   1.000
_cell.length_c   1.000
_cell.angle_alpha   90.00
_cell.angle_beta   90.00
_cell.angle_gamma   90.00
#
_symmetry.space_group_name_H-M   'P 1'
#
loop_
_entity.id
_entity.type
_entity.pdbx_description
1 polymer ?
#
loop_
_entity_poly.entity_id
_entity_poly.type
_entity_poly.pdbx_seq_one_letter_code
_entity_poly.pdbx_strand_id
1 'polypeptide(L)' 'MSTRYEGRKMSRQERRQLQQNSFRWNQCERKKAFPSKAVAKRVRHFKHPDHYVEPYQCPHCGKWHLGAPPKRSRMKG' A
#
# COMPACT_ATOMS: atom_id res chain seq x y z
N MET A 1 -25.98 6.79 34.87
CA MET A 1 -25.75 5.51 34.18
C MET A 1 -24.51 5.66 33.31
N SER A 2 -23.35 5.18 33.75
CA SER A 2 -22.08 5.31 33.02
C SER A 2 -21.77 3.97 32.36
N THR A 3 -21.96 3.86 31.05
CA THR A 3 -21.66 2.65 30.28
C THR A 3 -20.15 2.49 30.19
N ARG A 4 -19.58 1.64 31.05
CA ARG A 4 -18.23 1.10 30.85
C ARG A 4 -18.21 0.44 29.47
N TYR A 5 -17.62 1.11 28.51
CA TYR A 5 -17.27 0.51 27.22
C TYR A 5 -16.14 -0.47 27.50
N GLU A 6 -16.49 -1.72 27.84
CA GLU A 6 -15.56 -2.84 27.95
C GLU A 6 -14.91 -3.03 26.58
N GLY A 7 -13.76 -2.36 26.38
CA GLY A 7 -13.00 -2.44 25.14
C GLY A 7 -12.60 -3.88 24.90
N ARG A 8 -13.32 -4.57 23.99
CA ARG A 8 -13.02 -5.95 23.59
C ARG A 8 -11.54 -6.06 23.23
N LYS A 9 -10.77 -6.77 24.05
CA LYS A 9 -9.33 -6.97 23.83
C LYS A 9 -9.16 -7.82 22.58
N MET A 10 -8.79 -7.19 21.47
CA MET A 10 -8.52 -7.90 20.22
C MET A 10 -7.41 -8.93 20.41
N SER A 11 -7.68 -10.14 19.95
CA SER A 11 -6.73 -11.25 19.92
C SER A 11 -5.53 -10.92 19.04
N ARG A 12 -4.43 -11.66 19.22
CA ARG A 12 -3.24 -11.54 18.35
C ARG A 12 -3.58 -11.85 16.89
N GLN A 13 -4.52 -12.77 16.64
CA GLN A 13 -4.97 -13.11 15.29
C GLN A 13 -5.75 -11.96 14.64
N GLU A 14 -6.72 -11.37 15.35
CA GLU A 14 -7.48 -10.21 14.84
C GLU A 14 -6.57 -9.02 14.51
N ARG A 15 -5.57 -8.74 15.37
CA ARG A 15 -4.58 -7.68 15.09
C ARG A 15 -3.75 -7.96 13.83
N ARG A 16 -3.30 -9.22 13.64
CA ARG A 16 -2.57 -9.61 12.42
C ARG A 16 -3.45 -9.48 11.18
N GLN A 17 -4.72 -9.85 11.28
CA GLN A 17 -5.64 -9.76 10.16
C GLN A 17 -5.95 -8.30 9.78
N LEU A 18 -6.12 -7.41 10.75
CA LEU A 18 -6.23 -5.96 10.51
C LEU A 18 -4.97 -5.37 9.88
N GLN A 19 -3.78 -5.80 10.32
CA GLN A 19 -2.52 -5.39 9.68
C GLN A 19 -2.42 -5.88 8.23
N GLN A 20 -2.82 -7.12 7.93
CA GLN A 20 -2.84 -7.64 6.57
C GLN A 20 -3.85 -6.91 5.69
N ASN A 21 -5.05 -6.66 6.20
CA ASN A 21 -6.11 -5.94 5.47
C ASN A 21 -5.70 -4.49 5.19
N SER A 22 -5.18 -3.77 6.19
CA SER A 22 -4.68 -2.42 6.00
C SER A 22 -3.49 -2.36 5.04
N PHE A 23 -2.60 -3.36 5.06
CA PHE A 23 -1.52 -3.47 4.10
C PHE A 23 -2.05 -3.66 2.68
N ARG A 24 -2.99 -4.60 2.48
CA ARG A 24 -3.63 -4.86 1.19
C ARG A 24 -4.37 -3.63 0.66
N TRP A 25 -5.11 -2.92 1.52
CA TRP A 25 -5.80 -1.69 1.17
C TRP A 25 -4.85 -0.61 0.65
N ASN A 26 -3.76 -0.36 1.39
CA ASN A 26 -2.78 0.69 1.06
C ASN A 26 -1.86 0.33 -0.12
N GLN A 27 -1.61 -0.97 -0.35
CA GLN A 27 -0.73 -1.46 -1.42
C GLN A 27 -1.47 -1.78 -2.71
N CYS A 28 -2.78 -2.00 -2.66
CA CYS A 28 -3.53 -2.49 -3.81
C CYS A 28 -4.84 -1.72 -4.00
N GLU A 29 -5.81 -1.85 -3.09
CA GLU A 29 -7.20 -1.45 -3.33
C GLU A 29 -7.35 0.08 -3.50
N ARG A 30 -6.52 0.86 -2.81
CA ARG A 30 -6.51 2.33 -2.93
C ARG A 30 -5.69 2.84 -4.13
N LYS A 31 -4.87 2.00 -4.76
CA LYS A 31 -3.92 2.42 -5.81
C LYS A 31 -4.42 2.05 -7.19
N LYS A 32 -4.26 2.96 -8.15
CA LYS A 32 -4.58 2.66 -9.55
C LYS A 32 -3.71 1.52 -10.06
N ALA A 33 -4.36 0.48 -10.59
CA ALA A 33 -3.67 -0.63 -11.23
C ALA A 33 -3.37 -0.28 -12.69
N PHE A 34 -2.21 -0.70 -13.15
CA PHE A 34 -1.74 -0.53 -14.52
C PHE A 34 -1.45 -1.90 -15.14
N PRO A 35 -1.72 -2.07 -16.44
CA PRO A 35 -1.50 -3.34 -17.14
C PRO A 35 -0.01 -3.65 -17.35
N SER A 36 0.86 -2.62 -17.37
CA SER A 36 2.29 -2.81 -17.56
C SER A 36 3.14 -1.74 -16.86
N LYS A 37 4.41 -2.07 -16.60
CA LYS A 37 5.41 -1.14 -16.05
C LYS A 37 5.58 0.12 -16.90
N ALA A 38 5.52 -0.02 -18.23
CA ALA A 38 5.67 1.10 -19.16
C ALA A 38 4.52 2.11 -19.05
N VAL A 39 3.28 1.64 -18.87
CA VAL A 39 2.12 2.50 -18.63
C VAL A 39 2.25 3.21 -17.28
N ALA A 40 2.64 2.49 -16.23
CA ALA A 40 2.87 3.09 -14.92
C ALA A 40 3.98 4.17 -14.96
N LYS A 41 5.10 3.93 -15.66
CA LYS A 41 6.18 4.91 -15.86
C LYS A 41 5.70 6.17 -16.60
N ARG A 42 4.94 6.02 -17.69
CA ARG A 42 4.36 7.16 -18.40
C ARG A 42 3.48 7.98 -17.47
N VAL A 43 2.55 7.33 -16.76
CA VAL A 43 1.67 8.02 -15.82
C VAL A 43 2.44 8.71 -14.69
N ARG A 44 3.51 8.10 -14.16
CA ARG A 44 4.42 8.78 -13.22
C ARG A 44 4.97 10.07 -13.82
N HIS A 45 5.54 10.00 -15.01
CA HIS A 45 6.17 11.15 -15.67
C HIS A 45 5.19 12.30 -15.92
N PHE A 46 3.94 12.00 -16.30
CA PHE A 46 2.93 13.02 -16.59
C PHE A 46 2.19 13.56 -15.36
N LYS A 47 1.84 12.71 -14.38
CA LYS A 47 0.99 13.11 -13.24
C LYS A 47 1.77 13.39 -11.96
N HIS A 48 2.97 12.85 -11.84
CA HIS A 48 3.75 12.89 -10.60
C HIS A 48 5.25 13.10 -10.87
N PRO A 49 5.64 14.15 -11.61
CA PRO A 49 7.04 14.41 -11.92
C PRO A 49 7.90 14.61 -10.67
N ASP A 50 7.36 15.26 -9.64
CA ASP A 50 8.11 15.64 -8.41
C ASP A 50 7.91 14.67 -7.23
N HIS A 51 7.05 13.66 -7.35
CA HIS A 51 6.83 12.71 -6.26
C HIS A 51 7.76 11.51 -6.35
N TYR A 52 8.31 11.11 -5.20
CA TYR A 52 9.10 9.89 -5.04
C TYR A 52 8.19 8.64 -5.06
N VAL A 53 7.53 8.41 -6.19
CA VAL A 53 6.68 7.24 -6.44
C VAL A 53 7.26 6.42 -7.58
N GLU A 54 7.50 5.14 -7.31
CA GLU A 54 8.06 4.20 -8.28
C GLU A 54 6.99 3.18 -8.70
N PRO A 55 7.00 2.74 -9.97
CA PRO A 55 6.21 1.58 -10.39
C PRO A 55 6.70 0.31 -9.68
N TYR A 56 5.81 -0.35 -8.96
CA TYR A 56 6.06 -1.67 -8.36
C TYR A 56 4.96 -2.66 -8.74
N GLN A 57 5.31 -3.94 -8.74
CA GLN A 57 4.34 -5.00 -8.92
C GLN A 57 3.77 -5.40 -7.56
N CYS A 58 2.45 -5.34 -7.41
CA CYS A 58 1.82 -5.67 -6.14
C CYS A 58 1.80 -7.20 -5.96
N PRO A 59 2.31 -7.74 -4.83
CA PRO A 59 2.33 -9.18 -4.57
C PRO A 59 0.94 -9.78 -4.35
N HIS A 60 -0.09 -8.95 -4.11
CA HIS A 60 -1.45 -9.43 -3.87
C HIS A 60 -2.25 -9.65 -5.16
N CYS A 61 -2.11 -8.76 -6.14
CA CYS A 61 -2.94 -8.77 -7.35
C CYS A 61 -2.14 -8.99 -8.64
N GLY A 62 -0.80 -9.01 -8.56
CA GLY A 62 0.10 -9.16 -9.70
C GLY A 62 0.15 -7.96 -10.66
N LYS A 63 -0.67 -6.91 -10.43
CA LYS A 63 -0.75 -5.71 -11.28
C LYS A 63 0.31 -4.68 -10.89
N TRP A 64 0.58 -3.75 -11.80
CA TRP A 64 1.50 -2.64 -11.58
C TRP A 64 0.79 -1.49 -10.86
N HIS A 65 1.43 -0.91 -9.85
CA HIS A 65 0.93 0.26 -9.13
C HIS A 65 2.02 1.30 -8.97
N LEU A 66 1.64 2.54 -8.69
CA LEU A 66 2.56 3.61 -8.30
C LEU A 66 2.53 3.77 -6.78
N GLY A 67 3.69 3.83 -6.16
CA GLY A 67 3.80 4.12 -4.73
C GLY A 67 5.24 4.34 -4.30
N ALA A 68 5.42 4.81 -3.07
CA ALA A 68 6.75 4.80 -2.48
C ALA A 68 7.24 3.35 -2.40
N PRO A 69 8.47 3.04 -2.84
CA PRO A 69 9.05 1.73 -2.58
C PRO A 69 9.00 1.48 -1.06
N PRO A 70 8.70 0.25 -0.62
CA PRO A 70 8.79 -0.06 0.81
C PRO A 70 10.17 0.38 1.32
N LYS A 71 10.22 0.99 2.52
CA LYS A 71 11.39 1.67 3.13
C LYS A 71 12.72 0.89 3.18
N ARG A 72 12.83 -0.30 2.58
CA ARG A 72 14.04 -1.13 2.53
C ARG A 72 15.01 -0.82 1.39
N SER A 73 14.72 0.10 0.48
CA SER A 73 15.65 0.46 -0.61
C SER A 73 16.01 1.95 -0.64
N ARG A 74 16.08 2.60 0.53
CA ARG A 74 16.86 3.82 0.73
C ARG A 74 18.24 3.45 1.30
N MET A 75 19.00 2.63 0.57
CA MET A 75 20.44 2.47 0.81
C MET A 75 21.19 3.14 -0.35
N LYS A 76 21.75 4.30 0.00
CA LYS A 76 22.92 4.99 -0.55
C LYS A 76 23.24 4.83 -2.05
N GLY A 77 23.14 5.95 -2.75
CA GLY A 77 24.12 6.38 -3.76
C GLY A 77 24.44 7.83 -3.46
#